data_AF-A0A1Y3D227-F1
#
_entry.id   AF-A0A1Y3D227-F1
#
_cell.length_a   1.000
_cell.length_b   1.000
_cell.length_c   1.000
_cell.angle_alpha   90.00
_cell.angle_beta   90.00
_cell.angle_gamma   90.00
#
_symmetry.space_group_name_H-M   'P 1'
#
loop_
_entity.id
_entity.type
_entity.pdbx_description
1 polymer ?
#
loop_
_entity_poly.entity_id
_entity_poly.type
_entity_poly.pdbx_seq_one_letter_code
_entity_poly.pdbx_strand_id
1 'polypeptide(L)'
;MKNIYLIRAVYIFIILFIVCFLVAINNFFFYKNEEKSTIREMKYEVMQLQALIQECDLSSNACNHLIKTFINHSSIKGQVTLTVDSKPFHAQNLEGYKDNRKAVSYSQSIPYRDHLYEVTYEKLVTPPLLKSMLRSLTFSVMEWNYAARNGKDERYWNNLKNFWQFIAIPRSSPAMCYFFLIVFLLFLGKGYFKTLLRKWENSELIIVEKNNQIEFLHEEKIKLKAQNETLSKQLDHAEDIVVKLEEQQSIFTQEKQKLDQELAEINSKITHEKDHLNQQINEIKEEKLKAMQAAEAKYANDVDYILKEKTLEINQRYENEIKLIKEDSHHKIENYERSVKILTDASHDLELRNGELMDELQTSLALMDEVAESLKLTEAENKELMQKLTAVQDELVQEKQTQNTFMTKDLKKWIARYLLANPNFNAKSHHTAPKHNGNDHHGNDYVEKIFNLVRKNEEISKFVKAVKSVNNNAFQQRTIVVSKLKQKGLNDLDYGYIAEVVGDDDRGSCAGLFLTAQTDWEAIVQAKLLLIHIKQLEKHSIIDKISN
;
A
#
# COMPACT_ATOMS: atom_id res chain seq x y z
N MET A 1 -31.83 -3.47 5.60
CA MET A 1 -31.87 -4.35 4.40
C MET A 1 -33.13 -4.21 3.51
N LYS A 2 -34.31 -3.78 4.00
CA LYS A 2 -35.55 -3.70 3.17
C LYS A 2 -35.55 -2.62 2.06
N ASN A 3 -34.88 -1.47 2.25
CA ASN A 3 -34.93 -0.36 1.28
C ASN A 3 -34.14 -0.60 -0.02
N ILE A 4 -33.13 -1.48 0.00
CA ILE A 4 -32.31 -1.75 -1.19
C ILE A 4 -33.13 -2.49 -2.28
N TYR A 5 -34.08 -3.33 -1.87
CA TYR A 5 -34.96 -4.03 -2.81
C TYR A 5 -35.97 -3.08 -3.46
N LEU A 6 -36.50 -2.13 -2.69
CA LEU A 6 -37.40 -1.10 -3.20
C LEU A 6 -36.70 -0.21 -4.24
N ILE A 7 -35.50 0.27 -3.92
CA ILE A 7 -34.71 1.10 -4.84
C ILE A 7 -34.40 0.33 -6.13
N ARG A 8 -34.05 -0.96 -6.05
CA ARG A 8 -33.81 -1.80 -7.23
C ARG A 8 -35.07 -2.03 -8.06
N ALA A 9 -36.21 -2.26 -7.41
CA ALA A 9 -37.49 -2.41 -8.10
C ALA A 9 -37.88 -1.13 -8.86
N VAL A 10 -37.64 0.05 -8.25
CA VAL A 10 -37.85 1.35 -8.89
C VAL A 10 -36.95 1.52 -10.11
N TYR A 11 -35.65 1.18 -10.02
CA TYR A 11 -34.76 1.25 -11.19
C TYR A 11 -35.17 0.30 -12.31
N ILE A 12 -35.55 -0.95 -11.99
CA ILE A 12 -36.04 -1.91 -12.98
C ILE A 12 -37.31 -1.39 -13.65
N PHE A 13 -38.23 -0.80 -12.87
CA PHE A 13 -39.46 -0.21 -13.40
C PHE A 13 -39.18 0.97 -14.34
N ILE A 14 -38.28 1.88 -13.96
CA ILE A 14 -37.88 3.02 -14.80
C ILE A 14 -37.25 2.53 -16.11
N ILE A 15 -36.37 1.54 -16.04
CA ILE A 15 -35.72 0.99 -17.24
C ILE A 15 -36.76 0.30 -18.16
N LEU A 16 -37.67 -0.50 -17.60
CA LEU A 16 -38.77 -1.11 -18.36
C LEU A 16 -39.66 -0.05 -19.01
N PHE A 17 -39.94 1.05 -18.30
CA PHE A 17 -40.71 2.16 -18.82
C PHE A 17 -40.01 2.85 -20.01
N ILE A 18 -38.71 3.11 -19.91
CA ILE A 18 -37.90 3.68 -21.00
C ILE A 18 -37.89 2.76 -22.22
N VAL A 19 -37.72 1.44 -22.02
CA VAL A 19 -37.75 0.46 -23.11
C VAL A 19 -39.12 0.47 -23.79
N CYS A 20 -40.22 0.43 -23.04
CA CYS A 20 -41.58 0.50 -23.59
C CYS A 20 -41.81 1.79 -24.39
N PHE A 21 -41.32 2.93 -23.89
CA PHE A 21 -41.44 4.22 -24.56
C PHE A 21 -40.68 4.27 -25.89
N LEU A 22 -39.44 3.79 -25.91
CA LEU A 22 -38.62 3.72 -27.12
C LEU A 22 -39.23 2.76 -28.17
N VAL A 23 -39.79 1.62 -27.73
CA VAL A 23 -40.51 0.68 -28.59
C VAL A 23 -41.75 1.33 -29.20
N ALA A 24 -42.52 2.10 -28.41
CA ALA A 24 -43.69 2.81 -28.89
C ALA A 24 -43.33 3.86 -29.95
N ILE A 25 -42.27 4.65 -29.72
CA ILE A 25 -41.77 5.65 -30.69
C ILE A 25 -41.36 4.97 -32.00
N ASN A 26 -40.59 3.88 -31.92
CA ASN A 26 -40.13 3.18 -33.12
C ASN A 26 -41.29 2.60 -33.92
N ASN A 27 -42.28 2.00 -33.24
CA ASN A 27 -43.49 1.50 -33.87
C ASN A 27 -44.30 2.62 -34.53
N PHE A 28 -44.43 3.79 -33.89
CA PHE A 28 -45.13 4.93 -34.47
C PHE A 28 -44.51 5.38 -35.80
N PHE A 29 -43.17 5.54 -35.86
CA PHE A 29 -42.49 5.94 -37.09
C PHE A 29 -42.58 4.87 -38.19
N PHE A 30 -42.51 3.59 -37.82
CA PHE A 30 -42.67 2.49 -38.75
C PHE A 30 -44.04 2.52 -39.45
N TYR A 31 -45.12 2.55 -38.67
CA TYR A 31 -46.47 2.53 -39.26
C TYR A 31 -46.78 3.81 -40.03
N LYS A 32 -46.28 4.96 -39.58
CA LYS A 32 -46.41 6.22 -40.35
C LYS A 32 -45.77 6.12 -41.75
N ASN A 33 -44.66 5.38 -41.89
CA ASN A 33 -44.04 5.13 -43.18
C ASN A 33 -44.80 4.08 -44.00
N GLU A 34 -45.35 3.06 -43.34
CA GLU A 34 -46.18 2.04 -43.98
C GLU A 34 -47.50 2.61 -44.52
N GLU A 35 -48.12 3.57 -43.82
CA GLU A 35 -49.29 4.31 -44.28
C GLU A 35 -48.98 5.08 -45.58
N LYS A 36 -47.85 5.78 -45.62
CA LYS A 36 -47.38 6.48 -46.82
C LYS A 36 -47.02 5.54 -47.98
N SER A 37 -46.56 4.33 -47.70
CA SER A 37 -46.31 3.31 -48.73
C SER A 37 -47.64 2.79 -49.29
N THR A 38 -48.59 2.48 -48.40
CA THR A 38 -49.92 1.98 -48.74
C THR A 38 -50.68 2.96 -49.63
N ILE A 39 -50.65 4.26 -49.32
CA ILE A 39 -51.29 5.29 -50.18
C ILE A 39 -50.65 5.33 -51.58
N ARG A 40 -49.33 5.12 -51.69
CA ARG A 40 -48.63 5.08 -52.98
C ARG A 40 -49.02 3.85 -53.80
N GLU A 41 -49.14 2.69 -53.16
CA GLU A 41 -49.63 1.46 -53.79
C GLU A 41 -51.08 1.61 -54.28
N MET A 42 -51.97 2.18 -53.44
CA MET A 42 -53.36 2.46 -53.83
C MET A 42 -53.42 3.40 -55.03
N LYS A 43 -52.66 4.50 -55.04
CA LYS A 43 -52.57 5.41 -56.19
C LYS A 43 -52.14 4.70 -57.48
N TYR A 44 -51.15 3.81 -57.37
CA TYR A 44 -50.66 3.07 -58.52
C TYR A 44 -51.71 2.11 -59.09
N GLU A 45 -52.44 1.39 -58.23
CA GLU A 45 -53.55 0.55 -58.68
C GLU A 45 -54.69 1.35 -59.31
N VAL A 46 -55.02 2.51 -58.74
CA VAL A 46 -56.03 3.40 -59.31
C VAL A 46 -55.63 3.87 -60.70
N MET A 47 -54.35 4.19 -60.93
CA MET A 47 -53.85 4.54 -62.26
C MET A 47 -53.97 3.39 -63.26
N GLN A 48 -53.69 2.15 -62.83
CA GLN A 48 -53.87 0.97 -63.67
C GLN A 48 -55.35 0.71 -63.99
N LEU A 49 -56.22 0.85 -63.00
CA LEU A 49 -57.67 0.73 -63.18
C LEU A 49 -58.20 1.83 -64.11
N GLN A 50 -57.71 3.07 -63.97
CA GLN A 50 -58.05 4.17 -64.85
C GLN A 50 -57.64 3.87 -66.31
N ALA A 51 -56.43 3.37 -66.53
CA ALA A 51 -55.99 2.96 -67.86
C ALA A 51 -56.88 1.85 -68.42
N LEU A 52 -57.22 0.85 -67.60
CA LEU A 52 -58.13 -0.23 -67.98
C LEU A 52 -59.53 0.29 -68.34
N ILE A 53 -60.09 1.24 -67.57
CA ILE A 53 -61.40 1.84 -67.86
C ILE A 53 -61.35 2.66 -69.16
N GLN A 54 -60.26 3.38 -69.41
CA GLN A 54 -60.10 4.20 -70.62
C GLN A 54 -59.93 3.36 -71.89
N GLU A 55 -59.24 2.22 -71.82
CA GLU A 55 -59.03 1.33 -72.96
C GLU A 55 -60.26 0.48 -73.33
N CYS A 56 -61.30 0.47 -72.49
CA CYS A 56 -62.28 -0.59 -72.47
C CYS A 56 -63.71 -0.02 -72.56
N ASP A 57 -64.48 -0.43 -73.58
CA ASP A 57 -65.86 0.05 -73.78
C ASP A 57 -66.84 -0.76 -72.91
N LEU A 58 -67.47 -0.12 -71.92
CA LEU A 58 -68.24 -0.79 -70.86
C LEU A 58 -69.58 -1.40 -71.30
N SER A 59 -70.04 -1.11 -72.52
CA SER A 59 -71.17 -1.83 -73.12
C SER A 59 -70.84 -3.30 -73.41
N SER A 60 -69.56 -3.68 -73.36
CA SER A 60 -69.10 -5.05 -73.53
C SER A 60 -69.06 -5.81 -72.21
N ASN A 61 -69.76 -6.95 -72.14
CA ASN A 61 -69.71 -7.88 -71.00
C ASN A 61 -68.27 -8.33 -70.67
N ALA A 62 -67.38 -8.39 -71.67
CA ALA A 62 -65.97 -8.73 -71.47
C ALA A 62 -65.22 -7.66 -70.67
N CYS A 63 -65.54 -6.39 -70.91
CA CYS A 63 -64.91 -5.27 -70.22
C CYS A 63 -65.31 -5.23 -68.74
N ASN A 64 -66.60 -5.39 -68.46
CA ASN A 64 -67.11 -5.48 -67.09
C ASN A 64 -66.48 -6.65 -66.31
N HIS A 65 -66.24 -7.78 -66.98
CA HIS A 65 -65.55 -8.92 -66.40
C HIS A 65 -64.08 -8.61 -66.06
N LEU A 66 -63.35 -7.92 -66.96
CA LEU A 66 -61.95 -7.55 -66.72
C LEU A 66 -61.80 -6.58 -65.55
N ILE A 67 -62.65 -5.54 -65.47
CA ILE A 67 -62.65 -4.58 -64.37
C ILE A 67 -62.94 -5.28 -63.03
N LYS A 68 -63.95 -6.15 -62.97
CA LYS A 68 -64.26 -6.93 -61.77
C LYS A 68 -63.11 -7.88 -61.40
N THR A 69 -62.48 -8.50 -62.39
CA THR A 69 -61.33 -9.40 -62.17
C THR A 69 -60.14 -8.63 -61.61
N PHE A 70 -59.86 -7.43 -62.12
CA PHE A 70 -58.80 -6.55 -61.60
C PHE A 70 -59.04 -6.21 -60.14
N ILE A 71 -60.26 -5.77 -59.79
CA ILE A 71 -60.63 -5.44 -58.40
C ILE A 71 -60.53 -6.69 -57.49
N ASN A 72 -61.01 -7.85 -57.94
CA ASN A 72 -60.94 -9.09 -57.18
C ASN A 72 -59.51 -9.58 -56.92
N HIS A 73 -58.57 -9.27 -57.83
CA HIS A 73 -57.17 -9.63 -57.73
C HIS A 73 -56.27 -8.47 -57.30
N SER A 74 -56.85 -7.42 -56.72
CA SER A 74 -56.09 -6.30 -56.17
C SER A 74 -54.98 -6.79 -55.22
N SER A 75 -53.81 -6.16 -55.36
CA SER A 75 -52.68 -6.30 -54.45
C SER A 75 -52.97 -5.64 -53.10
N ILE A 76 -53.91 -4.68 -53.05
CA ILE A 76 -54.40 -4.06 -51.81
C ILE A 76 -55.31 -5.05 -51.07
N LYS A 77 -54.76 -5.67 -50.01
CA LYS A 77 -55.51 -6.55 -49.08
C LYS A 77 -56.38 -5.74 -48.12
N GLY A 78 -57.32 -5.01 -48.68
CA GLY A 78 -58.24 -4.08 -48.02
C GLY A 78 -59.64 -4.14 -48.62
N GLN A 79 -60.49 -3.17 -48.29
CA GLN A 79 -61.77 -2.96 -48.96
C GLN A 79 -61.58 -2.09 -50.20
N VAL A 80 -62.12 -2.54 -51.33
CA VAL A 80 -62.12 -1.82 -52.61
C VAL A 80 -63.54 -1.68 -53.08
N THR A 81 -63.96 -0.45 -53.37
CA THR A 81 -65.31 -0.16 -53.86
C THR A 81 -65.20 0.68 -55.12
N LEU A 82 -65.84 0.24 -56.21
CA LEU A 82 -66.00 1.01 -57.44
C LEU A 82 -67.48 1.36 -57.61
N THR A 83 -67.78 2.64 -57.74
CA THR A 83 -69.10 3.18 -58.06
C THR A 83 -69.07 3.85 -59.43
N VAL A 84 -70.22 3.83 -60.11
CA VAL A 84 -70.46 4.49 -61.41
C VAL A 84 -71.71 5.34 -61.25
N ASP A 85 -71.59 6.65 -61.46
CA ASP A 85 -72.67 7.63 -61.26
C ASP A 85 -73.39 7.46 -59.92
N SER A 86 -72.59 7.32 -58.86
CA SER A 86 -73.04 7.08 -57.48
C SER A 86 -73.79 5.77 -57.25
N LYS A 87 -73.84 4.85 -58.22
CA LYS A 87 -74.36 3.48 -58.06
C LYS A 87 -73.21 2.50 -57.84
N PRO A 88 -73.35 1.52 -56.93
CA PRO A 88 -72.33 0.50 -56.71
C PRO A 88 -72.16 -0.37 -57.95
N PHE A 89 -70.95 -0.44 -58.50
CA PHE A 89 -70.62 -1.31 -59.63
C PHE A 89 -70.02 -2.63 -59.16
N HIS A 90 -69.01 -2.55 -58.28
CA HIS A 90 -68.40 -3.73 -57.67
C HIS A 90 -67.72 -3.36 -56.37
N ALA A 91 -67.78 -4.25 -55.38
CA ALA A 91 -67.07 -4.10 -54.12
C ALA A 91 -66.44 -5.43 -53.72
N GLN A 92 -65.23 -5.36 -53.17
CA GLN A 92 -64.50 -6.51 -52.67
C GLN A 92 -63.89 -6.15 -51.32
N ASN A 93 -63.98 -7.06 -50.35
CA ASN A 93 -63.28 -6.93 -49.08
C ASN A 93 -62.27 -8.09 -48.95
N LEU A 94 -60.99 -7.77 -48.96
CA LEU A 94 -59.87 -8.69 -48.78
C LEU A 94 -59.19 -8.52 -47.41
N GLU A 95 -59.81 -7.82 -46.46
CA GLU A 95 -59.26 -7.67 -45.12
C GLU A 95 -59.23 -8.99 -44.36
N GLY A 96 -58.05 -9.34 -43.82
CA GLY A 96 -57.86 -10.57 -43.04
C GLY A 96 -58.36 -10.50 -41.59
N TYR A 97 -58.78 -9.33 -41.10
CA TYR A 97 -59.21 -9.10 -39.72
C TYR A 97 -60.24 -7.96 -39.65
N LYS A 98 -61.29 -8.11 -38.83
CA LYS A 98 -62.24 -7.02 -38.53
C LYS A 98 -61.69 -6.17 -37.38
N ASP A 99 -61.63 -4.85 -37.59
CA ASP A 99 -61.13 -3.89 -36.59
C ASP A 99 -61.89 -2.55 -36.69
N ASN A 100 -62.05 -1.85 -35.57
CA ASN A 100 -62.80 -0.58 -35.48
C ASN A 100 -61.90 0.66 -35.63
N ARG A 101 -60.63 0.47 -35.99
CA ARG A 101 -59.64 1.55 -36.11
C ARG A 101 -59.71 2.21 -37.49
N LYS A 102 -59.28 3.46 -37.57
CA LYS A 102 -59.31 4.26 -38.79
C LYS A 102 -58.42 3.61 -39.87
N ALA A 103 -59.05 3.12 -40.94
CA ALA A 103 -58.33 2.64 -42.11
C ALA A 103 -57.67 3.81 -42.85
N VAL A 104 -56.56 3.51 -43.53
CA VAL A 104 -56.01 4.43 -44.53
C VAL A 104 -56.89 4.31 -45.76
N SER A 105 -57.51 5.41 -46.16
CA SER A 105 -58.36 5.46 -47.35
C SER A 105 -57.74 6.32 -48.44
N TYR A 106 -57.96 5.89 -49.68
CA TYR A 106 -57.66 6.66 -50.87
C TYR A 106 -58.83 6.54 -51.85
N SER A 107 -59.36 7.69 -52.27
CA SER A 107 -60.44 7.76 -53.24
C SER A 107 -60.03 8.66 -54.40
N GLN A 108 -60.41 8.27 -55.61
CA GLN A 108 -60.21 9.06 -56.81
C GLN A 108 -61.40 8.92 -57.73
N SER A 109 -61.88 10.06 -58.22
CA SER A 109 -62.87 10.13 -59.28
C SER A 109 -62.18 10.09 -60.65
N ILE A 110 -62.62 9.20 -61.52
CA ILE A 110 -62.15 8.99 -62.88
C ILE A 110 -63.31 9.36 -63.82
N PRO A 111 -63.34 10.58 -64.39
CA PRO A 111 -64.33 10.94 -65.40
C PRO A 111 -63.98 10.26 -66.74
N TYR A 112 -64.93 9.55 -67.34
CA TYR A 112 -64.74 8.96 -68.66
C TYR A 112 -66.06 8.88 -69.44
N ARG A 113 -66.10 9.53 -70.61
CA ARG A 113 -67.32 9.79 -71.41
C ARG A 113 -68.41 10.44 -70.54
N ASP A 114 -69.63 9.88 -70.53
CA ASP A 114 -70.78 10.41 -69.80
C ASP A 114 -70.91 9.86 -68.36
N HIS A 115 -69.92 9.07 -67.90
CA HIS A 115 -69.94 8.40 -66.60
C HIS A 115 -68.84 8.92 -65.67
N LEU A 116 -69.18 9.06 -64.38
CA LEU A 116 -68.23 9.33 -63.32
C LEU A 116 -67.95 8.05 -62.52
N TYR A 117 -66.75 7.52 -62.68
CA TYR A 117 -66.27 6.40 -61.87
C TYR A 117 -65.66 6.95 -60.59
N GLU A 118 -65.98 6.36 -59.45
CA GLU A 118 -65.30 6.66 -58.20
C GLU A 118 -64.82 5.36 -57.58
N VAL A 119 -63.50 5.26 -57.40
CA VAL A 119 -62.88 4.12 -56.75
C VAL A 119 -62.40 4.54 -55.37
N THR A 120 -62.71 3.73 -54.37
CA THR A 120 -62.29 3.91 -52.99
C THR A 120 -61.59 2.66 -52.50
N TYR A 121 -60.35 2.84 -52.07
CA TYR A 121 -59.54 1.83 -51.41
C TYR A 121 -59.42 2.16 -49.93
N GLU A 122 -59.64 1.17 -49.06
CA GLU A 122 -59.45 1.27 -47.62
C GLU A 122 -58.61 0.09 -47.13
N LYS A 123 -57.57 0.34 -46.32
CA LYS A 123 -56.73 -0.72 -45.73
C LYS A 123 -56.30 -0.36 -44.31
N LEU A 124 -56.43 -1.33 -43.41
CA LEU A 124 -55.86 -1.27 -42.07
C LEU A 124 -54.34 -1.53 -42.11
N VAL A 125 -53.54 -0.49 -41.83
CA VAL A 125 -52.06 -0.56 -41.89
C VAL A 125 -51.44 -0.95 -40.54
N THR A 126 -52.19 -0.84 -39.44
CA THR A 126 -51.69 -1.15 -38.10
C THR A 126 -52.32 -2.44 -37.54
N PRO A 127 -51.56 -3.39 -36.97
CA PRO A 127 -52.13 -4.47 -36.15
C PRO A 127 -52.57 -3.93 -34.77
N PRO A 128 -53.43 -4.65 -34.01
CA PRO A 128 -53.88 -4.23 -32.68
C PRO A 128 -52.69 -3.92 -31.75
N LEU A 129 -52.82 -2.94 -30.86
CA LEU A 129 -51.70 -2.40 -30.07
C LEU A 129 -50.93 -3.49 -29.30
N LEU A 130 -51.64 -4.42 -28.67
CA LEU A 130 -51.04 -5.58 -28.00
C LEU A 130 -50.30 -6.50 -28.97
N LYS A 131 -50.86 -6.75 -30.16
CA LYS A 131 -50.26 -7.56 -31.23
C LYS A 131 -49.05 -6.86 -31.85
N SER A 132 -49.09 -5.54 -31.99
CA SER A 132 -47.96 -4.71 -32.42
C SER A 132 -46.83 -4.71 -31.39
N MET A 133 -47.16 -4.56 -30.11
CA MET A 133 -46.19 -4.58 -29.02
C MET A 133 -45.53 -5.96 -28.89
N LEU A 134 -46.33 -7.03 -28.94
CA LEU A 134 -45.81 -8.40 -29.00
C LEU A 134 -44.95 -8.62 -30.25
N ARG A 135 -45.39 -8.22 -31.45
CA ARG A 135 -44.56 -8.29 -32.68
C ARG A 135 -43.25 -7.51 -32.60
N SER A 136 -43.20 -6.44 -31.80
CA SER A 136 -41.96 -5.67 -31.57
C SER A 136 -41.04 -6.27 -30.49
N LEU A 137 -41.56 -7.20 -29.68
CA LEU A 137 -40.86 -7.85 -28.56
C LEU A 137 -40.51 -9.32 -28.82
N THR A 138 -41.27 -10.02 -29.66
CA THR A 138 -41.08 -11.43 -30.00
C THR A 138 -40.66 -11.60 -31.45
N PHE A 139 -39.79 -12.59 -31.71
CA PHE A 139 -39.52 -13.06 -33.07
C PHE A 139 -40.84 -13.32 -33.79
N SER A 140 -40.94 -12.95 -35.06
CA SER A 140 -42.20 -12.93 -35.82
C SER A 140 -42.73 -14.34 -36.19
N VAL A 141 -42.85 -15.25 -35.23
CA VAL A 141 -43.41 -16.61 -35.38
C VAL A 141 -44.83 -16.58 -35.96
N MET A 142 -45.60 -15.51 -35.70
CA MET A 142 -46.92 -15.30 -36.29
C MET A 142 -46.90 -14.89 -37.78
N GLU A 143 -45.87 -14.16 -38.22
CA GLU A 143 -45.69 -13.81 -39.63
C GLU A 143 -45.09 -15.00 -40.40
N TRP A 144 -44.24 -15.79 -39.74
CA TRP A 144 -43.77 -17.09 -40.20
C TRP A 144 -44.93 -18.07 -40.46
N ASN A 145 -45.89 -18.18 -39.54
CA ASN A 145 -47.03 -19.08 -39.71
C ASN A 145 -48.03 -18.58 -40.79
N TYR A 146 -48.14 -17.27 -40.99
CA TYR A 146 -48.96 -16.67 -42.05
C TYR A 146 -48.32 -16.83 -43.44
N ALA A 147 -47.00 -16.63 -43.54
CA ALA A 147 -46.24 -16.86 -44.78
C ALA A 147 -46.14 -18.35 -45.14
N ALA A 148 -45.94 -19.23 -44.14
CA ALA A 148 -45.84 -20.67 -44.32
C ALA A 148 -47.18 -21.31 -44.74
N ARG A 149 -48.32 -20.74 -44.34
CA ARG A 149 -49.65 -21.24 -44.74
C ARG A 149 -50.08 -20.79 -46.14
N ASN A 150 -49.51 -19.70 -46.67
CA ASN A 150 -49.97 -19.06 -47.90
C ASN A 150 -48.98 -19.13 -49.08
N GLY A 151 -47.73 -19.58 -48.88
CA GLY A 151 -46.72 -19.70 -49.94
C GLY A 151 -46.49 -21.15 -50.40
N LYS A 152 -46.86 -21.47 -51.64
CA LYS A 152 -46.72 -22.83 -52.25
C LYS A 152 -45.51 -22.99 -53.19
N ASP A 153 -44.48 -22.17 -53.11
CA ASP A 153 -43.44 -22.12 -54.16
C ASP A 153 -41.99 -22.25 -53.63
N GLU A 154 -41.14 -23.02 -54.32
CA GLU A 154 -39.76 -23.40 -53.89
C GLU A 154 -38.78 -22.21 -53.76
N ARG A 155 -39.11 -21.04 -54.32
CA ARG A 155 -38.41 -19.77 -54.03
C ARG A 155 -38.48 -19.33 -52.57
N TYR A 156 -39.30 -19.99 -51.76
CA TYR A 156 -39.48 -19.78 -50.33
C TYR A 156 -38.20 -19.98 -49.51
N TRP A 157 -37.41 -21.03 -49.75
CA TRP A 157 -36.24 -21.36 -48.91
C TRP A 157 -35.05 -20.42 -49.13
N ASN A 158 -34.83 -19.95 -50.36
CA ASN A 158 -33.79 -18.96 -50.63
C ASN A 158 -34.15 -17.59 -50.08
N ASN A 159 -35.44 -17.20 -50.12
CA ASN A 159 -35.91 -16.01 -49.44
C ASN A 159 -35.88 -16.15 -47.91
N LEU A 160 -36.08 -17.35 -47.36
CA LEU A 160 -35.95 -17.65 -45.93
C LEU A 160 -34.53 -17.45 -45.42
N LYS A 161 -33.51 -17.84 -46.21
CA LYS A 161 -32.10 -17.67 -45.86
C LYS A 161 -31.69 -16.18 -45.83
N ASN A 162 -32.20 -15.40 -46.80
CA ASN A 162 -32.03 -13.94 -46.83
C ASN A 162 -32.84 -13.23 -45.72
N PHE A 163 -34.00 -13.78 -45.33
CA PHE A 163 -34.82 -13.32 -44.21
C PHE A 163 -34.10 -13.48 -42.85
N TRP A 164 -33.43 -14.61 -42.63
CA TRP A 164 -32.64 -14.84 -41.40
C TRP A 164 -31.44 -13.90 -41.25
N GLN A 165 -30.80 -13.49 -42.36
CA GLN A 165 -29.65 -12.57 -42.32
C GLN A 165 -30.02 -11.11 -42.01
N PHE A 166 -31.27 -10.69 -42.25
CA PHE A 166 -31.71 -9.30 -42.04
C PHE A 166 -32.73 -9.11 -40.89
N ILE A 167 -33.45 -10.15 -40.46
CA ILE A 167 -34.59 -10.04 -39.51
C ILE A 167 -34.37 -10.83 -38.19
N ALA A 168 -33.20 -11.43 -37.95
CA ALA A 168 -32.87 -12.03 -36.64
C ALA A 168 -32.60 -11.00 -35.52
N ILE A 169 -32.92 -9.74 -35.76
CA ILE A 169 -32.76 -8.63 -34.83
C ILE A 169 -34.18 -8.14 -34.49
N PRO A 170 -34.72 -8.37 -33.27
CA PRO A 170 -36.01 -7.78 -32.91
C PRO A 170 -35.94 -6.28 -33.16
N ARG A 171 -37.05 -5.63 -33.58
CA ARG A 171 -37.05 -4.19 -33.90
C ARG A 171 -36.63 -3.30 -32.70
N SER A 172 -36.59 -3.89 -31.51
CA SER A 172 -36.14 -3.34 -30.22
C SER A 172 -34.80 -3.91 -29.72
N SER A 173 -34.04 -4.65 -30.55
CA SER A 173 -32.86 -5.42 -30.13
C SER A 173 -31.81 -4.60 -29.39
N PRO A 174 -31.51 -3.34 -29.76
CA PRO A 174 -30.50 -2.59 -29.01
C PRO A 174 -30.98 -2.41 -27.57
N ALA A 175 -32.23 -1.99 -27.37
CA ALA A 175 -32.81 -1.75 -26.05
C ALA A 175 -32.89 -3.03 -25.19
N MET A 176 -33.27 -4.17 -25.79
CA MET A 176 -33.34 -5.45 -25.08
C MET A 176 -31.94 -6.05 -24.80
N CYS A 177 -31.00 -5.94 -25.74
CA CYS A 177 -29.60 -6.32 -25.51
C CYS A 177 -28.97 -5.46 -24.42
N TYR A 178 -29.21 -4.13 -24.40
CA TYR A 178 -28.76 -3.27 -23.32
C TYR A 178 -29.44 -3.63 -21.98
N PHE A 179 -30.73 -3.96 -21.97
CA PHE A 179 -31.42 -4.42 -20.76
C PHE A 179 -30.80 -5.70 -20.18
N PHE A 180 -30.65 -6.74 -21.00
CA PHE A 180 -30.04 -8.00 -20.54
C PHE A 180 -28.55 -7.83 -20.19
N LEU A 181 -27.80 -7.00 -20.92
CA LEU A 181 -26.42 -6.65 -20.58
C LEU A 181 -26.33 -5.94 -19.23
N ILE A 182 -27.21 -4.96 -18.95
CA ILE A 182 -27.27 -4.25 -17.67
C ILE A 182 -27.63 -5.22 -16.54
N VAL A 183 -28.63 -6.09 -16.73
CA VAL A 183 -29.00 -7.11 -15.74
C VAL A 183 -27.86 -8.10 -15.49
N PHE A 184 -27.17 -8.54 -16.54
CA PHE A 184 -26.03 -9.45 -16.47
C PHE A 184 -24.82 -8.81 -15.76
N LEU A 185 -24.51 -7.54 -16.06
CA LEU A 185 -23.46 -6.77 -15.39
C LEU A 185 -23.80 -6.53 -13.90
N LEU A 186 -25.07 -6.27 -13.57
CA LEU A 186 -25.54 -6.11 -12.19
C LEU A 186 -25.48 -7.42 -11.39
N PHE A 187 -25.69 -8.58 -12.02
CA PHE A 187 -25.62 -9.89 -11.38
C PHE A 187 -24.17 -10.38 -11.20
N LEU A 188 -23.32 -10.31 -12.23
CA LEU A 188 -21.92 -10.74 -12.15
C LEU A 188 -21.06 -9.82 -11.27
N GLY A 189 -21.33 -8.52 -11.29
CA GLY A 189 -20.58 -7.54 -10.49
C GLY A 189 -20.69 -7.79 -8.98
N LYS A 190 -21.80 -8.35 -8.48
CA LYS A 190 -22.06 -8.46 -7.03
C LYS A 190 -21.22 -9.53 -6.34
N GLY A 191 -20.99 -10.68 -6.99
CA GLY A 191 -20.20 -11.78 -6.44
C GLY A 191 -18.69 -11.51 -6.53
N TYR A 192 -18.25 -11.09 -7.72
CA TYR A 192 -16.84 -10.81 -7.98
C TYR A 192 -16.33 -9.61 -7.16
N PHE A 193 -17.10 -8.53 -7.06
CA PHE A 193 -16.71 -7.36 -6.27
C PHE A 193 -16.68 -7.65 -4.77
N LYS A 194 -17.63 -8.43 -4.24
CA LYS A 194 -17.63 -8.83 -2.82
C LYS A 194 -16.40 -9.69 -2.47
N THR A 195 -16.01 -10.60 -3.36
CA THR A 195 -14.81 -11.43 -3.18
C THR A 195 -13.53 -10.59 -3.27
N LEU A 196 -13.47 -9.64 -4.20
CA LEU A 196 -12.33 -8.72 -4.33
C LEU A 196 -12.22 -7.80 -3.11
N LEU A 197 -13.32 -7.24 -2.62
CA LEU A 197 -13.34 -6.37 -1.44
C LEU A 197 -12.85 -7.13 -0.21
N ARG A 198 -13.32 -8.38 -0.01
CA ARG A 198 -12.90 -9.22 1.11
C ARG A 198 -11.42 -9.63 1.02
N LYS A 199 -10.90 -9.91 -0.18
CA LYS A 199 -9.47 -10.15 -0.39
C LYS A 199 -8.63 -8.90 -0.11
N TRP A 200 -9.14 -7.73 -0.47
CA TRP A 200 -8.48 -6.45 -0.22
C TRP A 200 -8.46 -6.10 1.28
N GLU A 201 -9.59 -6.23 1.98
CA GLU A 201 -9.68 -6.06 3.45
C GLU A 201 -8.72 -7.00 4.20
N ASN A 202 -8.67 -8.28 3.80
CA ASN A 202 -7.74 -9.24 4.39
C ASN A 202 -6.26 -8.85 4.14
N SER A 203 -5.93 -8.37 2.93
CA SER A 203 -4.58 -7.92 2.59
C SER A 203 -4.18 -6.67 3.38
N GLU A 204 -5.09 -5.72 3.60
CA GLU A 204 -4.83 -4.58 4.50
C GLU A 204 -4.53 -5.02 5.93
N LEU A 205 -5.30 -5.97 6.48
CA LEU A 205 -5.04 -6.51 7.82
C LEU A 205 -3.65 -7.16 7.92
N ILE A 206 -3.27 -7.96 6.92
CA ILE A 206 -1.93 -8.60 6.86
C ILE A 206 -0.83 -7.53 6.77
N ILE A 207 -1.00 -6.50 5.94
CA ILE A 207 -0.03 -5.39 5.82
C ILE A 207 0.15 -4.66 7.15
N VAL A 208 -0.94 -4.38 7.88
CA VAL A 208 -0.90 -3.73 9.19
C VAL A 208 -0.18 -4.63 10.22
N GLU A 209 -0.53 -5.91 10.27
CA GLU A 209 0.12 -6.89 11.16
C GLU A 209 1.62 -6.98 10.91
N LYS A 210 2.04 -7.07 9.63
CA LYS A 210 3.46 -7.12 9.24
C LYS A 210 4.20 -5.82 9.55
N ASN A 211 3.58 -4.66 9.38
CA ASN A 211 4.17 -3.38 9.79
C ASN A 211 4.39 -3.33 11.30
N ASN A 212 3.40 -3.73 12.10
CA ASN A 212 3.52 -3.80 13.56
C ASN A 212 4.63 -4.78 13.98
N GLN A 213 4.75 -5.91 13.29
CA GLN A 213 5.82 -6.88 13.53
C GLN A 213 7.21 -6.30 13.19
N ILE A 214 7.35 -5.53 12.10
CA ILE A 214 8.61 -4.84 11.76
C ILE A 214 8.97 -3.81 12.82
N GLU A 215 8.00 -3.04 13.31
CA GLU A 215 8.22 -2.04 14.37
C GLU A 215 8.71 -2.70 15.66
N PHE A 216 8.04 -3.77 16.10
CA PHE A 216 8.46 -4.57 17.26
C PHE A 216 9.89 -5.12 17.11
N LEU A 217 10.22 -5.73 15.98
CA LEU A 217 11.57 -6.25 15.71
C LEU A 217 12.60 -5.11 15.67
N HIS A 218 12.23 -3.92 15.18
CA HIS A 218 13.12 -2.76 15.20
C HIS A 218 13.43 -2.28 16.62
N GLU A 219 12.43 -2.22 17.50
CA GLU A 219 12.63 -1.88 18.90
C GLU A 219 13.53 -2.91 19.62
N GLU A 220 13.30 -4.19 19.38
CA GLU A 220 14.09 -5.28 19.97
C GLU A 220 15.56 -5.21 19.49
N LYS A 221 15.80 -4.91 18.21
CA LYS A 221 17.14 -4.64 17.68
C LYS A 221 17.82 -3.45 18.38
N ILE A 222 17.08 -2.37 18.65
CA ILE A 222 17.63 -1.20 19.35
C ILE A 222 18.04 -1.57 20.78
N LYS A 223 17.21 -2.35 21.49
CA LYS A 223 17.52 -2.84 22.85
C LYS A 223 18.77 -3.72 22.85
N LEU A 224 18.86 -4.71 21.96
CA LEU A 224 20.04 -5.56 21.82
C LEU A 224 21.30 -4.75 21.48
N LYS A 225 21.19 -3.76 20.59
CA LYS A 225 22.33 -2.89 20.28
C LYS A 225 22.84 -2.14 21.51
N ALA A 226 21.93 -1.58 22.32
CA ALA A 226 22.31 -0.89 23.55
C ALA A 226 22.93 -1.86 24.59
N GLN A 227 22.43 -3.09 24.66
CA GLN A 227 23.00 -4.14 25.50
C GLN A 227 24.42 -4.52 25.05
N ASN A 228 24.66 -4.73 23.75
CA ASN A 228 26.00 -5.02 23.21
C ASN A 228 26.99 -3.88 23.46
N GLU A 229 26.56 -2.62 23.28
CA GLU A 229 27.40 -1.45 23.59
C GLU A 229 27.77 -1.40 25.08
N THR A 230 26.88 -1.84 25.97
CA THR A 230 27.14 -1.91 27.42
C THR A 230 28.10 -3.06 27.76
N LEU A 231 27.84 -4.25 27.24
CA LEU A 231 28.71 -5.43 27.43
C LEU A 231 30.11 -5.21 26.86
N SER A 232 30.24 -4.59 25.68
CA SER A 232 31.53 -4.24 25.10
C SER A 232 32.33 -3.30 26.00
N LYS A 233 31.69 -2.27 26.57
CA LYS A 233 32.36 -1.37 27.53
C LYS A 233 32.78 -2.08 28.82
N GLN A 234 31.98 -3.03 29.29
CA GLN A 234 32.32 -3.85 30.46
C GLN A 234 33.51 -4.74 30.17
N LEU A 235 33.58 -5.33 28.98
CA LEU A 235 34.71 -6.14 28.53
C LEU A 235 35.99 -5.31 28.45
N ASP A 236 35.94 -4.15 27.78
CA ASP A 236 37.08 -3.21 27.68
C ASP A 236 37.58 -2.78 29.07
N HIS A 237 36.66 -2.53 29.99
CA HIS A 237 37.01 -2.15 31.37
C HIS A 237 37.63 -3.30 32.15
N ALA A 238 37.10 -4.51 31.99
CA ALA A 238 37.64 -5.70 32.65
C ALA A 238 39.03 -6.06 32.12
N GLU A 239 39.28 -5.89 30.81
CA GLU A 239 40.60 -6.08 30.20
C GLU A 239 41.63 -5.08 30.77
N ASP A 240 41.27 -3.80 30.92
CA ASP A 240 42.14 -2.79 31.56
C ASP A 240 42.45 -3.14 33.03
N ILE A 241 41.50 -3.70 33.78
CA ILE A 241 41.72 -4.17 35.15
C ILE A 241 42.69 -5.35 35.16
N VAL A 242 42.47 -6.36 34.31
CA VAL A 242 43.33 -7.54 34.22
C VAL A 242 44.76 -7.15 33.89
N VAL A 243 44.98 -6.25 32.92
CA VAL A 243 46.32 -5.77 32.56
C VAL A 243 47.02 -5.10 33.75
N LYS A 244 46.29 -4.29 34.54
CA LYS A 244 46.85 -3.64 35.74
C LYS A 244 47.19 -4.65 36.84
N LEU A 245 46.35 -5.66 37.04
CA LEU A 245 46.60 -6.72 38.01
C LEU A 245 47.81 -7.56 37.58
N GLU A 246 47.95 -7.92 36.31
CA GLU A 246 49.12 -8.62 35.78
C GLU A 246 50.42 -7.81 35.96
N GLU A 247 50.37 -6.49 35.74
CA GLU A 247 51.51 -5.60 35.97
C GLU A 247 51.91 -5.59 37.46
N GLN A 248 50.93 -5.47 38.36
CA GLN A 248 51.16 -5.53 39.80
C GLN A 248 51.72 -6.89 40.25
N GLN A 249 51.20 -7.99 39.72
CA GLN A 249 51.70 -9.34 39.99
C GLN A 249 53.17 -9.47 39.58
N SER A 250 53.54 -8.94 38.41
CA SER A 250 54.92 -8.93 37.93
C SER A 250 55.83 -8.14 38.88
N ILE A 251 55.38 -6.97 39.36
CA ILE A 251 56.13 -6.14 40.33
C ILE A 251 56.33 -6.91 41.64
N PHE A 252 55.28 -7.48 42.23
CA PHE A 252 55.38 -8.26 43.47
C PHE A 252 56.29 -9.47 43.29
N THR A 253 56.22 -10.17 42.17
CA THR A 253 57.11 -11.31 41.89
C THR A 253 58.59 -10.89 41.86
N GLN A 254 58.90 -9.74 41.25
CA GLN A 254 60.27 -9.20 41.23
C GLN A 254 60.73 -8.75 42.62
N GLU A 255 59.87 -8.07 43.38
CA GLU A 255 60.18 -7.64 44.75
C GLU A 255 60.44 -8.84 45.67
N LYS A 256 59.64 -9.92 45.54
CA LYS A 256 59.87 -11.17 46.27
C LYS A 256 61.24 -11.77 45.97
N GLN A 257 61.60 -11.88 44.69
CA GLN A 257 62.91 -12.41 44.29
C GLN A 257 64.06 -11.59 44.88
N LYS A 258 63.91 -10.26 44.92
CA LYS A 258 64.90 -9.37 45.52
C LYS A 258 65.01 -9.58 47.04
N LEU A 259 63.88 -9.66 47.74
CA LEU A 259 63.87 -9.94 49.19
C LEU A 259 64.48 -11.31 49.52
N ASP A 260 64.17 -12.34 48.74
CA ASP A 260 64.73 -13.69 48.93
C ASP A 260 66.25 -13.70 48.68
N GLN A 261 66.73 -12.91 47.72
CA GLN A 261 68.16 -12.73 47.48
C GLN A 261 68.86 -12.01 48.64
N GLU A 262 68.26 -10.93 49.16
CA GLU A 262 68.77 -10.20 50.33
C GLU A 262 68.80 -11.09 51.58
N LEU A 263 67.75 -11.91 51.80
CA LEU A 263 67.71 -12.91 52.86
C LEU A 263 68.85 -13.93 52.75
N ALA A 264 69.10 -14.46 51.55
CA ALA A 264 70.20 -15.39 51.31
C ALA A 264 71.56 -14.75 51.59
N GLU A 265 71.75 -13.48 51.21
CA GLU A 265 72.99 -12.74 51.45
C GLU A 265 73.24 -12.50 52.95
N ILE A 266 72.23 -12.07 53.71
CA ILE A 266 72.39 -11.83 55.16
C ILE A 266 72.62 -13.16 55.89
N ASN A 267 71.91 -14.23 55.53
CA ASN A 267 72.16 -15.56 56.09
C ASN A 267 73.60 -16.02 55.82
N SER A 268 74.13 -15.76 54.62
CA SER A 268 75.53 -16.04 54.30
C SER A 268 76.50 -15.22 55.17
N LYS A 269 76.21 -13.94 55.42
CA LYS A 269 77.01 -13.08 56.32
C LYS A 269 77.00 -13.60 57.76
N ILE A 270 75.85 -14.07 58.27
CA ILE A 270 75.75 -14.69 59.60
C ILE A 270 76.66 -15.92 59.69
N THR A 271 76.57 -16.82 58.70
CA THR A 271 77.41 -18.02 58.67
C THR A 271 78.89 -17.65 58.62
N HIS A 272 79.27 -16.69 57.76
CA HIS A 272 80.66 -16.25 57.64
C HIS A 272 81.19 -15.63 58.93
N GLU A 273 80.42 -14.78 59.61
CA GLU A 273 80.82 -14.19 60.90
C GLU A 273 80.97 -15.26 61.99
N LYS A 274 80.07 -16.26 62.02
CA LYS A 274 80.16 -17.39 62.96
C LYS A 274 81.42 -18.23 62.72
N ASP A 275 81.74 -18.52 61.45
CA ASP A 275 82.95 -19.26 61.07
C ASP A 275 84.23 -18.46 61.40
N HIS A 276 84.24 -17.16 61.08
CA HIS A 276 85.33 -16.25 61.40
C HIS A 276 85.57 -16.14 62.92
N LEU A 277 84.52 -15.99 63.72
CA LEU A 277 84.60 -16.00 65.18
C LEU A 277 85.19 -17.33 65.71
N ASN A 278 84.74 -18.47 65.18
CA ASN A 278 85.26 -19.77 65.57
C ASN A 278 86.75 -19.91 65.24
N GLN A 279 87.17 -19.42 64.07
CA GLN A 279 88.58 -19.39 63.67
C GLN A 279 89.41 -18.52 64.63
N GLN A 280 89.00 -17.27 64.89
CA GLN A 280 89.71 -16.37 65.81
C GLN A 280 89.85 -16.95 67.22
N ILE A 281 88.78 -17.59 67.74
CA ILE A 281 88.83 -18.26 69.05
C ILE A 281 89.85 -19.40 69.05
N ASN A 282 89.94 -20.17 67.97
CA ASN A 282 90.88 -21.28 67.87
C ASN A 282 92.34 -20.78 67.78
N GLU A 283 92.59 -19.74 66.98
CA GLU A 283 93.90 -19.08 66.90
C GLU A 283 94.35 -18.56 68.28
N ILE A 284 93.47 -17.89 69.02
CA ILE A 284 93.76 -17.41 70.38
C ILE A 284 94.03 -18.57 71.35
N LYS A 285 93.28 -19.67 71.25
CA LYS A 285 93.54 -20.87 72.06
C LYS A 285 94.91 -21.49 71.77
N GLU A 286 95.32 -21.53 70.51
CA GLU A 286 96.65 -21.99 70.12
C GLU A 286 97.76 -21.06 70.61
N GLU A 287 97.58 -19.74 70.50
CA GLU A 287 98.52 -18.76 71.04
C GLU A 287 98.62 -18.83 72.56
N LYS A 288 97.49 -19.01 73.25
CA LYS A 288 97.46 -19.28 74.69
C LYS A 288 98.26 -20.51 75.04
N LEU A 289 98.07 -21.62 74.33
CA LEU A 289 98.80 -22.86 74.58
C LEU A 289 100.31 -22.69 74.39
N LYS A 290 100.73 -22.00 73.32
CA LYS A 290 102.14 -21.66 73.08
C LYS A 290 102.71 -20.77 74.20
N ALA A 291 101.96 -19.78 74.65
CA ALA A 291 102.38 -18.89 75.75
C ALA A 291 102.49 -19.63 77.09
N MET A 292 101.57 -20.57 77.36
CA MET A 292 101.63 -21.44 78.54
C MET A 292 102.87 -22.35 78.50
N GLN A 293 103.12 -23.03 77.37
CA GLN A 293 104.31 -23.88 77.18
C GLN A 293 105.62 -23.09 77.33
N ALA A 294 105.68 -21.87 76.79
CA ALA A 294 106.84 -21.00 76.90
C ALA A 294 107.06 -20.51 78.35
N ALA A 295 105.99 -20.23 79.10
CA ALA A 295 106.07 -19.87 80.50
C ALA A 295 106.54 -21.05 81.37
N GLU A 296 106.00 -22.25 81.14
CA GLU A 296 106.47 -23.48 81.79
C GLU A 296 107.96 -23.70 81.53
N ALA A 297 108.42 -23.63 80.27
CA ALA A 297 109.82 -23.81 79.94
C ALA A 297 110.77 -22.78 80.57
N LYS A 298 110.29 -21.53 80.78
CA LYS A 298 111.10 -20.43 81.32
C LYS A 298 111.18 -20.42 82.84
N TYR A 299 110.08 -20.77 83.52
CA TYR A 299 109.93 -20.65 84.98
C TYR A 299 109.93 -22.01 85.70
N ALA A 300 110.14 -23.14 85.01
CA ALA A 300 110.16 -24.49 85.60
C ALA A 300 111.15 -24.69 86.76
N ASN A 301 112.23 -23.91 86.81
CA ASN A 301 113.27 -23.98 87.86
C ASN A 301 113.17 -22.85 88.91
N ASP A 302 112.18 -21.95 88.78
CA ASP A 302 111.94 -20.85 89.71
C ASP A 302 110.95 -21.24 90.83
N VAL A 303 110.75 -20.38 91.83
CA VAL A 303 109.82 -20.64 92.95
C VAL A 303 108.40 -20.90 92.42
N ASP A 304 107.78 -22.02 92.81
CA ASP A 304 106.48 -22.53 92.34
C ASP A 304 105.35 -21.48 92.29
N TYR A 305 105.39 -20.50 93.22
CA TYR A 305 104.47 -19.36 93.25
C TYR A 305 104.54 -18.48 91.98
N ILE A 306 105.74 -18.25 91.41
CA ILE A 306 105.96 -17.39 90.23
C ILE A 306 105.36 -18.02 88.97
N LEU A 307 105.56 -19.32 88.76
CA LEU A 307 104.96 -20.06 87.65
C LEU A 307 103.43 -20.04 87.73
N LYS A 308 102.89 -20.18 88.94
CA LYS A 308 101.44 -20.13 89.21
C LYS A 308 100.84 -18.74 88.92
N GLU A 309 101.53 -17.67 89.35
CA GLU A 309 101.12 -16.29 89.09
C GLU A 309 101.13 -15.97 87.59
N LYS A 310 102.18 -16.36 86.86
CA LYS A 310 102.28 -16.14 85.39
C LYS A 310 101.24 -16.94 84.61
N THR A 311 100.94 -18.16 85.02
CA THR A 311 99.89 -18.97 84.40
C THR A 311 98.51 -18.34 84.60
N LEU A 312 98.24 -17.77 85.78
CA LEU A 312 97.00 -17.03 86.06
C LEU A 312 96.89 -15.77 85.19
N GLU A 313 97.97 -15.01 85.04
CA GLU A 313 98.03 -13.80 84.21
C GLU A 313 97.77 -14.10 82.73
N ILE A 314 98.40 -15.16 82.19
CA ILE A 314 98.17 -15.64 80.81
C ILE A 314 96.71 -16.07 80.63
N ASN A 315 96.15 -16.82 81.59
CA ASN A 315 94.75 -17.24 81.55
C ASN A 315 93.80 -16.03 81.52
N GLN A 316 93.98 -15.07 82.42
CA GLN A 316 93.15 -13.86 82.49
C GLN A 316 93.25 -13.01 81.22
N ARG A 317 94.46 -12.85 80.66
CA ARG A 317 94.65 -12.09 79.41
C ARG A 317 93.87 -12.69 78.25
N TYR A 318 94.07 -13.98 77.97
CA TYR A 318 93.42 -14.62 76.82
C TYR A 318 91.92 -14.88 77.05
N GLU A 319 91.47 -15.05 78.30
CA GLU A 319 90.03 -15.06 78.62
C GLU A 319 89.36 -13.72 78.32
N ASN A 320 90.01 -12.61 78.68
CA ASN A 320 89.51 -11.27 78.37
C ASN A 320 89.49 -10.99 76.85
N GLU A 321 90.52 -11.43 76.12
CA GLU A 321 90.61 -11.29 74.67
C GLU A 321 89.52 -12.09 73.93
N ILE A 322 89.31 -13.36 74.32
CA ILE A 322 88.21 -14.19 73.82
C ILE A 322 86.85 -13.54 74.15
N LYS A 323 86.70 -12.96 75.34
CA LYS A 323 85.46 -12.30 75.75
C LYS A 323 85.14 -11.08 74.88
N LEU A 324 86.12 -10.22 74.61
CA LEU A 324 85.95 -9.03 73.77
C LEU A 324 85.54 -9.38 72.33
N ILE A 325 86.19 -10.37 71.72
CA ILE A 325 85.87 -10.80 70.34
C ILE A 325 84.49 -11.46 70.28
N LYS A 326 84.12 -12.23 71.30
CA LYS A 326 82.76 -12.79 71.42
C LYS A 326 81.71 -11.69 71.54
N GLU A 327 81.95 -10.65 72.34
CA GLU A 327 81.02 -9.52 72.49
C GLU A 327 80.86 -8.73 71.18
N ASP A 328 81.95 -8.43 70.47
CA ASP A 328 81.90 -7.74 69.16
C ASP A 328 81.14 -8.57 68.11
N SER A 329 81.46 -9.86 68.00
CA SER A 329 80.80 -10.76 67.05
C SER A 329 79.34 -11.01 67.43
N HIS A 330 79.00 -11.05 68.72
CA HIS A 330 77.63 -11.19 69.18
C HIS A 330 76.76 -10.01 68.72
N HIS A 331 77.23 -8.77 68.85
CA HIS A 331 76.50 -7.59 68.37
C HIS A 331 76.29 -7.59 66.86
N LYS A 332 77.28 -8.03 66.07
CA LYS A 332 77.12 -8.16 64.61
C LYS A 332 76.11 -9.23 64.23
N ILE A 333 76.21 -10.41 64.83
CA ILE A 333 75.28 -11.52 64.60
C ILE A 333 73.86 -11.13 65.00
N GLU A 334 73.68 -10.48 66.16
CA GLU A 334 72.38 -10.00 66.64
C GLU A 334 71.76 -8.98 65.68
N ASN A 335 72.55 -8.05 65.14
CA ASN A 335 72.09 -7.12 64.11
C ASN A 335 71.65 -7.83 62.83
N TYR A 336 72.44 -8.80 62.34
CA TYR A 336 72.06 -9.57 61.16
C TYR A 336 70.81 -10.41 61.40
N GLU A 337 70.68 -11.07 62.56
CA GLU A 337 69.50 -11.86 62.94
C GLU A 337 68.25 -10.97 63.02
N ARG A 338 68.39 -9.72 63.51
CA ARG A 338 67.30 -8.73 63.47
C ARG A 338 66.92 -8.34 62.04
N SER A 339 67.90 -8.14 61.16
CA SER A 339 67.65 -7.86 59.73
C SER A 339 66.96 -9.05 59.03
N VAL A 340 67.38 -10.29 59.31
CA VAL A 340 66.71 -11.50 58.79
C VAL A 340 65.26 -11.53 59.20
N LYS A 341 64.96 -11.24 60.47
CA LYS A 341 63.57 -11.21 60.96
C LYS A 341 62.72 -10.18 60.20
N ILE A 342 63.22 -8.95 60.05
CA ILE A 342 62.51 -7.87 59.34
C ILE A 342 62.25 -8.26 57.87
N LEU A 343 63.26 -8.80 57.18
CA LEU A 343 63.12 -9.22 55.79
C LEU A 343 62.20 -10.44 55.63
N THR A 344 62.21 -11.36 56.59
CA THR A 344 61.30 -12.53 56.60
C THR A 344 59.86 -12.09 56.77
N ASP A 345 59.59 -11.17 57.69
CA ASP A 345 58.26 -10.59 57.90
C ASP A 345 57.78 -9.85 56.63
N ALA A 346 58.67 -9.09 55.97
CA ALA A 346 58.37 -8.39 54.72
C ALA A 346 58.10 -9.35 53.54
N SER A 347 58.90 -10.43 53.39
CA SER A 347 58.70 -11.45 52.36
C SER A 347 57.37 -12.18 52.54
N HIS A 348 57.00 -12.46 53.79
CA HIS A 348 55.70 -13.09 54.11
C HIS A 348 54.51 -12.17 53.82
N ASP A 349 54.56 -10.89 54.21
CA ASP A 349 53.50 -9.90 53.89
C ASP A 349 53.30 -9.77 52.37
N LEU A 350 54.41 -9.75 51.63
CA LEU A 350 54.37 -9.65 50.17
C LEU A 350 53.81 -10.93 49.52
N GLU A 351 54.16 -12.11 50.03
CA GLU A 351 53.57 -13.38 49.58
C GLU A 351 52.06 -13.44 49.79
N LEU A 352 51.58 -12.90 50.93
CA LEU A 352 50.16 -12.86 51.26
C LEU A 352 49.40 -11.92 50.32
N ARG A 353 49.91 -10.71 50.10
CA ARG A 353 49.33 -9.76 49.12
C ARG A 353 49.36 -10.29 47.68
N ASN A 354 50.42 -10.98 47.29
CA ASN A 354 50.50 -11.60 45.97
C ASN A 354 49.46 -12.73 45.82
N GLY A 355 49.15 -13.46 46.90
CA GLY A 355 48.05 -14.42 46.93
C GLY A 355 46.68 -13.75 46.73
N GLU A 356 46.39 -12.69 47.48
CA GLU A 356 45.13 -11.92 47.34
C GLU A 356 44.98 -11.36 45.92
N LEU A 357 46.05 -10.83 45.34
CA LEU A 357 46.06 -10.29 43.99
C LEU A 357 45.83 -11.37 42.92
N MET A 358 46.34 -12.59 43.13
CA MET A 358 46.05 -13.73 42.24
C MET A 358 44.58 -14.15 42.28
N ASP A 359 43.96 -14.13 43.47
CA ASP A 359 42.53 -14.41 43.61
C ASP A 359 41.68 -13.34 42.91
N GLU A 360 42.05 -12.06 43.04
CA GLU A 360 41.40 -10.95 42.31
C GLU A 360 41.58 -11.06 40.79
N LEU A 361 42.77 -11.41 40.31
CA LEU A 361 43.06 -11.63 38.90
C LEU A 361 42.21 -12.79 38.35
N GLN A 362 42.15 -13.92 39.06
CA GLN A 362 41.37 -15.07 38.64
C GLN A 362 39.86 -14.79 38.61
N THR A 363 39.37 -14.01 39.58
CA THR A 363 37.98 -13.54 39.61
C THR A 363 37.68 -12.61 38.44
N SER A 364 38.60 -11.69 38.12
CA SER A 364 38.44 -10.74 37.01
C SER A 364 38.48 -11.42 35.65
N LEU A 365 39.36 -12.41 35.47
CA LEU A 365 39.42 -13.26 34.26
C LEU A 365 38.13 -14.05 34.05
N ALA A 366 37.58 -14.65 35.11
CA ALA A 366 36.30 -15.37 35.03
C ALA A 366 35.15 -14.44 34.62
N LEU A 367 35.14 -13.20 35.13
CA LEU A 367 34.14 -12.20 34.77
C LEU A 367 34.30 -11.73 33.30
N MET A 368 35.54 -11.58 32.81
CA MET A 368 35.79 -11.33 31.38
C MET A 368 35.21 -12.42 30.48
N ASP A 369 35.44 -13.69 30.83
CA ASP A 369 34.92 -14.83 30.07
C ASP A 369 33.38 -14.83 30.03
N GLU A 370 32.73 -14.57 31.17
CA GLU A 370 31.26 -14.48 31.27
C GLU A 370 30.69 -13.32 30.41
N VAL A 371 31.33 -12.15 30.44
CA VAL A 371 30.94 -10.99 29.62
C VAL A 371 31.16 -11.29 28.13
N ALA A 372 32.27 -11.93 27.76
CA ALA A 372 32.57 -12.31 26.39
C ALA A 372 31.59 -13.35 25.84
N GLU A 373 31.18 -14.33 26.66
CA GLU A 373 30.14 -15.31 26.29
C GLU A 373 28.78 -14.63 26.10
N SER A 374 28.40 -13.75 27.03
CA SER A 374 27.17 -12.94 26.94
C SER A 374 27.14 -12.07 25.68
N LEU A 375 28.28 -11.49 25.30
CA LEU A 375 28.42 -10.70 24.07
C LEU A 375 28.22 -11.58 22.82
N LYS A 376 28.79 -12.79 22.79
CA LYS A 376 28.60 -13.74 21.67
C LYS A 376 27.13 -14.16 21.53
N LEU A 377 26.44 -14.42 22.64
CA LEU A 377 25.03 -14.80 22.62
C LEU A 377 24.16 -13.68 22.04
N THR A 378 24.35 -12.44 22.53
CA THR A 378 23.61 -11.27 22.07
C THR A 378 23.91 -10.91 20.61
N GLU A 379 25.14 -11.12 20.13
CA GLU A 379 25.47 -11.01 18.69
C GLU A 379 24.76 -12.05 17.83
N ALA A 380 24.65 -13.30 18.31
CA ALA A 380 23.93 -14.36 17.62
C ALA A 380 22.42 -14.04 17.53
N GLU A 381 21.82 -13.58 18.64
CA GLU A 381 20.43 -13.12 18.69
C GLU A 381 20.18 -11.97 17.70
N ASN A 382 21.07 -10.97 17.66
CA ASN A 382 20.96 -9.85 16.72
C ASN A 382 21.01 -10.32 15.25
N LYS A 383 21.83 -11.33 14.95
CA LYS A 383 21.91 -11.94 13.61
C LYS A 383 20.60 -12.65 13.24
N GLU A 384 20.02 -13.42 14.16
CA GLU A 384 18.73 -14.09 13.95
C GLU A 384 17.60 -13.06 13.75
N LEU A 385 17.62 -11.99 14.54
CA LEU A 385 16.64 -10.92 14.47
C LEU A 385 16.71 -10.17 13.14
N MET A 386 17.91 -9.90 12.62
CA MET A 386 18.11 -9.33 11.29
C MET A 386 17.57 -10.22 10.17
N GLN A 387 17.72 -11.55 10.29
CA GLN A 387 17.15 -12.50 9.33
C GLN A 387 15.61 -12.46 9.37
N LYS A 388 15.01 -12.45 10.57
CA LYS A 388 13.55 -12.32 10.75
C LYS A 388 13.03 -11.00 10.18
N LEU A 389 13.70 -9.88 10.46
CA LEU A 389 13.33 -8.56 9.95
C LEU A 389 13.31 -8.55 8.42
N THR A 390 14.34 -9.10 7.79
CA THR A 390 14.46 -9.16 6.33
C THR A 390 13.33 -10.01 5.74
N ALA A 391 13.06 -11.19 6.33
CA ALA A 391 11.98 -12.06 5.88
C ALA A 391 10.60 -11.38 5.96
N VAL A 392 10.30 -10.71 7.07
CA VAL A 392 9.02 -9.97 7.24
C VAL A 392 8.92 -8.79 6.27
N GLN A 393 10.01 -8.10 5.99
CA GLN A 393 10.05 -7.02 4.98
C GLN A 393 9.79 -7.55 3.56
N ASP A 394 10.39 -8.68 3.19
CA ASP A 394 10.18 -9.31 1.89
C ASP A 394 8.72 -9.77 1.72
N GLU A 395 8.14 -10.39 2.76
CA GLU A 395 6.72 -10.77 2.79
C GLU A 395 5.81 -9.53 2.65
N LEU A 396 6.12 -8.43 3.33
CA LEU A 396 5.36 -7.18 3.21
C LEU A 396 5.43 -6.61 1.78
N VAL A 397 6.60 -6.66 1.14
CA VAL A 397 6.77 -6.22 -0.25
C VAL A 397 5.94 -7.09 -1.19
N GLN A 398 5.98 -8.43 -1.02
CA GLN A 398 5.16 -9.35 -1.81
C GLN A 398 3.66 -9.11 -1.61
N GLU A 399 3.21 -8.86 -0.38
CA GLU A 399 1.80 -8.59 -0.09
C GLU A 399 1.34 -7.26 -0.71
N LYS A 400 2.17 -6.20 -0.61
CA LYS A 400 1.91 -4.92 -1.30
C LYS A 400 1.87 -5.06 -2.83
N GLN A 401 2.74 -5.88 -3.41
CA GLN A 401 2.73 -6.18 -4.84
C GLN A 401 1.47 -6.97 -5.24
N THR A 402 1.06 -7.91 -4.41
CA THR A 402 -0.17 -8.71 -4.57
C THR A 402 -1.41 -7.82 -4.49
N GLN A 403 -1.48 -6.90 -3.52
CA GLN A 403 -2.54 -5.91 -3.41
C GLN A 403 -2.60 -4.99 -4.65
N ASN A 404 -1.45 -4.54 -5.14
CA ASN A 404 -1.34 -3.72 -6.36
C ASN A 404 -1.78 -4.47 -7.62
N THR A 405 -1.57 -5.77 -7.71
CA THR A 405 -2.01 -6.60 -8.84
C THR A 405 -3.50 -6.95 -8.76
N PHE A 406 -4.06 -7.15 -7.57
CA PHE A 406 -5.51 -7.29 -7.35
C PHE A 406 -6.29 -6.04 -7.79
N MET A 407 -5.71 -4.86 -7.54
CA MET A 407 -6.15 -3.58 -8.08
C MET A 407 -5.82 -3.48 -9.58
N THR A 408 -6.42 -4.36 -10.38
CA THR A 408 -6.21 -4.41 -11.84
C THR A 408 -6.38 -3.01 -12.45
N LYS A 409 -5.52 -2.68 -13.42
CA LYS A 409 -5.64 -1.49 -14.27
C LYS A 409 -7.07 -1.30 -14.80
N ASP A 410 -7.78 -2.42 -14.97
CA ASP A 410 -9.17 -2.46 -15.41
C ASP A 410 -10.18 -2.16 -14.30
N LEU A 411 -9.99 -2.59 -13.04
CA LEU A 411 -10.83 -2.16 -11.91
C LEU A 411 -10.64 -0.66 -11.63
N LYS A 412 -9.39 -0.16 -11.65
CA LYS A 412 -9.10 1.28 -11.56
C LYS A 412 -9.74 2.06 -12.72
N LYS A 413 -9.64 1.57 -13.96
CA LYS A 413 -10.33 2.14 -15.13
C LYS A 413 -11.85 2.05 -15.03
N TRP A 414 -12.40 1.00 -14.43
CA TRP A 414 -13.84 0.79 -14.30
C TRP A 414 -14.44 1.68 -13.22
N ILE A 415 -13.78 1.80 -12.06
CA ILE A 415 -14.11 2.78 -11.01
C ILE A 415 -13.97 4.21 -11.56
N ALA A 416 -12.90 4.50 -12.32
CA ALA A 416 -12.75 5.78 -13.00
C ALA A 416 -13.90 6.04 -14.00
N ARG A 417 -14.27 5.07 -14.83
CA ARG A 417 -15.42 5.17 -15.75
C ARG A 417 -16.73 5.40 -15.00
N TYR A 418 -16.95 4.75 -13.87
CA TYR A 418 -18.17 4.91 -13.08
C TYR A 418 -18.22 6.28 -12.37
N LEU A 419 -17.08 6.78 -11.90
CA LEU A 419 -16.93 8.10 -11.29
C LEU A 419 -16.97 9.25 -12.31
N LEU A 420 -16.58 8.98 -13.57
CA LEU A 420 -16.65 9.89 -14.73
C LEU A 420 -18.01 9.83 -15.45
N ALA A 421 -18.84 8.81 -15.23
CA ALA A 421 -20.18 8.69 -15.81
C ALA A 421 -21.25 9.55 -15.11
N ASN A 422 -20.85 10.36 -14.12
CA ASN A 422 -21.71 11.41 -13.56
C ASN A 422 -21.83 12.56 -14.58
N PRO A 423 -23.04 13.03 -14.95
CA PRO A 423 -23.28 13.87 -16.14
C PRO A 423 -22.61 15.25 -16.15
N ASN A 424 -21.93 15.67 -15.08
CA ASN A 424 -21.16 16.91 -15.03
C ASN A 424 -19.70 16.78 -15.52
N PHE A 425 -19.30 15.64 -16.07
CA PHE A 425 -17.91 15.35 -16.48
C PHE A 425 -17.60 15.49 -17.98
N ASN A 426 -18.53 15.99 -18.80
CA ASN A 426 -18.29 16.23 -20.22
C ASN A 426 -18.31 17.72 -20.57
N ALA A 427 -17.15 18.35 -20.51
CA ALA A 427 -16.83 19.47 -21.39
C ALA A 427 -15.31 19.58 -21.55
N LYS A 428 -14.82 19.33 -22.76
CA LYS A 428 -13.51 19.79 -23.21
C LYS A 428 -13.44 21.30 -22.98
N SER A 429 -12.61 21.77 -22.07
CA SER A 429 -12.32 23.20 -21.95
C SER A 429 -10.91 23.46 -22.48
N HIS A 430 -10.84 24.06 -23.68
CA HIS A 430 -9.62 24.66 -24.20
C HIS A 430 -9.46 26.03 -23.54
N HIS A 431 -8.93 26.09 -22.32
CA HIS A 431 -8.61 27.37 -21.69
C HIS A 431 -7.16 27.36 -21.19
N THR A 432 -6.38 28.25 -21.79
CA THR A 432 -5.03 28.65 -21.36
C THR A 432 -5.04 29.13 -19.91
N ALA A 433 -3.95 28.83 -19.19
CA ALA A 433 -3.75 29.18 -17.78
C ALA A 433 -4.01 30.68 -17.51
N PRO A 434 -4.82 31.05 -16.49
CA PRO A 434 -5.01 32.44 -16.10
C PRO A 434 -3.76 33.01 -15.41
N LYS A 435 -3.40 34.25 -15.76
CA LYS A 435 -2.30 35.02 -15.17
C LYS A 435 -2.67 35.64 -13.83
N HIS A 436 -1.64 35.78 -12.98
CA HIS A 436 -1.63 36.38 -11.64
C HIS A 436 -2.14 37.83 -11.60
N ASN A 437 -2.98 38.16 -10.61
CA ASN A 437 -3.18 39.53 -10.12
C ASN A 437 -3.33 39.50 -8.59
N GLY A 438 -2.28 39.87 -7.87
CA GLY A 438 -2.09 39.61 -6.45
C GLY A 438 -2.46 40.74 -5.48
N ASN A 439 -3.58 41.46 -5.66
CA ASN A 439 -3.96 42.56 -4.75
C ASN A 439 -5.49 42.69 -4.55
N ASP A 440 -6.19 41.65 -4.06
CA ASP A 440 -7.63 41.78 -3.75
C ASP A 440 -7.99 41.30 -2.33
N HIS A 441 -8.50 42.20 -1.50
CA HIS A 441 -8.86 41.95 -0.10
C HIS A 441 -9.97 40.89 0.06
N HIS A 442 -10.87 40.78 -0.92
CA HIS A 442 -11.98 39.81 -0.91
C HIS A 442 -11.51 38.36 -1.10
N GLY A 443 -10.34 38.14 -1.72
CA GLY A 443 -9.75 36.81 -1.86
C GLY A 443 -9.25 36.25 -0.53
N ASN A 444 -8.71 37.11 0.35
CA ASN A 444 -8.18 36.69 1.64
C ASN A 444 -9.28 36.22 2.60
N ASP A 445 -10.42 36.92 2.66
CA ASP A 445 -11.56 36.53 3.47
C ASP A 445 -12.15 35.18 3.02
N TYR A 446 -12.17 34.93 1.71
CA TYR A 446 -12.62 33.66 1.14
C TYR A 446 -11.65 32.50 1.47
N VAL A 447 -10.35 32.75 1.36
CA VAL A 447 -9.30 31.78 1.74
C VAL A 447 -9.38 31.44 3.23
N GLU A 448 -9.54 32.44 4.09
CA GLU A 448 -9.68 32.23 5.54
C GLU A 448 -10.95 31.45 5.89
N LYS A 449 -12.06 31.72 5.19
CA LYS A 449 -13.31 30.95 5.32
C LYS A 449 -13.10 29.49 4.94
N ILE A 450 -12.45 29.20 3.82
CA ILE A 450 -12.15 27.83 3.39
C ILE A 450 -11.17 27.14 4.35
N PHE A 451 -10.13 27.83 4.79
CA PHE A 451 -9.18 27.32 5.80
C PHE A 451 -9.90 26.91 7.09
N ASN A 452 -10.79 27.75 7.61
CA ASN A 452 -11.57 27.46 8.80
C ASN A 452 -12.54 26.27 8.62
N LEU A 453 -13.09 26.07 7.41
CA LEU A 453 -13.95 24.91 7.10
C LEU A 453 -13.14 23.60 7.07
N VAL A 454 -11.96 23.62 6.44
CA VAL A 454 -11.03 22.48 6.40
C VAL A 454 -10.56 22.13 7.81
N ARG A 455 -10.14 23.13 8.60
CA ARG A 455 -9.66 22.93 9.97
C ARG A 455 -10.72 22.35 10.91
N LYS A 456 -11.99 22.73 10.74
CA LYS A 456 -13.11 22.24 11.56
C LYS A 456 -13.56 20.82 11.21
N ASN A 457 -13.04 20.23 10.14
CA ASN A 457 -13.41 18.89 9.68
C ASN A 457 -12.21 17.94 9.71
N GLU A 458 -12.12 17.14 10.77
CA GLU A 458 -10.99 16.21 11.02
C GLU A 458 -10.76 15.17 9.92
N GLU A 459 -11.82 14.76 9.21
CA GLU A 459 -11.68 13.82 8.10
C GLU A 459 -11.06 14.47 6.87
N ILE A 460 -11.29 15.78 6.68
CA ILE A 460 -10.78 16.53 5.54
C ILE A 460 -9.35 17.01 5.75
N SER A 461 -9.01 17.43 6.97
CA SER A 461 -7.66 17.93 7.29
C SER A 461 -6.57 16.89 7.00
N LYS A 462 -6.90 15.59 7.07
CA LYS A 462 -6.02 14.48 6.67
C LYS A 462 -5.62 14.49 5.18
N PHE A 463 -6.44 15.12 4.32
CA PHE A 463 -6.23 15.16 2.87
C PHE A 463 -5.64 16.48 2.36
N VAL A 464 -5.55 17.50 3.22
CA VAL A 464 -5.14 18.86 2.83
C VAL A 464 -3.86 19.25 3.59
N LYS A 465 -2.74 19.35 2.88
CA LYS A 465 -1.44 19.77 3.42
C LYS A 465 -1.43 21.24 3.81
N ALA A 466 -2.05 22.08 2.99
CA ALA A 466 -2.10 23.52 3.19
C ALA A 466 -3.27 24.13 2.43
N VAL A 467 -3.76 25.27 2.93
CA VAL A 467 -4.69 26.14 2.20
C VAL A 467 -3.95 27.44 1.93
N LYS A 468 -3.85 27.83 0.66
CA LYS A 468 -3.21 29.09 0.26
C LYS A 468 -4.13 29.88 -0.65
N SER A 469 -3.91 31.19 -0.69
CA SER A 469 -4.52 32.04 -1.71
C SER A 469 -3.98 31.68 -3.10
N VAL A 470 -4.87 31.61 -4.07
CA VAL A 470 -4.58 31.35 -5.48
C VAL A 470 -5.34 32.34 -6.35
N ASN A 471 -5.02 32.41 -7.64
CA ASN A 471 -5.60 33.42 -8.51
C ASN A 471 -7.12 33.30 -8.63
N ASN A 472 -7.79 34.44 -8.48
CA ASN A 472 -9.22 34.54 -8.73
C ASN A 472 -9.55 34.12 -10.17
N ASN A 473 -10.68 33.44 -10.34
CA ASN A 473 -11.09 32.84 -11.59
C ASN A 473 -12.60 32.99 -11.81
N ALA A 474 -13.01 34.18 -12.24
CA ALA A 474 -14.41 34.51 -12.51
C ALA A 474 -15.07 33.59 -13.55
N PHE A 475 -14.31 32.95 -14.44
CA PHE A 475 -14.86 32.06 -15.47
C PHE A 475 -15.22 30.66 -14.96
N GLN A 476 -14.76 30.29 -13.77
CA GLN A 476 -14.96 28.97 -13.19
C GLN A 476 -15.72 29.06 -11.86
N GLN A 477 -16.61 30.04 -11.70
CA GLN A 477 -17.45 30.21 -10.51
C GLN A 477 -18.18 28.92 -10.14
N ARG A 478 -18.32 28.68 -8.83
CA ARG A 478 -18.94 27.46 -8.28
C ARG A 478 -18.28 26.19 -8.81
N THR A 479 -16.97 26.20 -8.98
CA THR A 479 -16.24 24.99 -9.37
C THR A 479 -15.05 24.72 -8.45
N ILE A 480 -14.66 23.45 -8.37
CA ILE A 480 -13.40 23.00 -7.82
C ILE A 480 -12.55 22.53 -8.99
N VAL A 481 -11.46 23.23 -9.27
CA VAL A 481 -10.56 22.88 -10.36
C VAL A 481 -9.39 22.10 -9.79
N VAL A 482 -9.24 20.84 -10.22
CA VAL A 482 -8.09 20.02 -9.82
C VAL A 482 -6.98 20.18 -10.85
N SER A 483 -5.82 20.64 -10.41
CA SER A 483 -4.67 20.93 -11.26
C SER A 483 -3.41 20.25 -10.72
N LYS A 484 -2.53 19.83 -11.63
CA LYS A 484 -1.19 19.34 -11.29
C LYS A 484 -0.19 20.49 -11.37
N LEU A 485 0.50 20.78 -10.27
CA LEU A 485 1.47 21.87 -10.24
C LEU A 485 2.72 21.49 -11.05
N LYS A 486 2.93 22.16 -12.19
CA LYS A 486 4.12 22.02 -13.03
C LYS A 486 5.11 23.17 -12.80
N GLN A 487 5.62 23.38 -11.58
CA GLN A 487 6.88 24.13 -11.37
C GLN A 487 7.40 24.09 -9.92
N LYS A 488 8.74 23.93 -9.79
CA LYS A 488 9.56 24.30 -8.62
C LYS A 488 9.45 25.82 -8.44
N GLY A 489 8.99 26.30 -7.29
CA GLY A 489 9.00 27.76 -7.05
C GLY A 489 8.16 28.32 -5.91
N LEU A 490 7.48 27.51 -5.10
CA LEU A 490 7.00 27.96 -3.79
C LEU A 490 7.58 27.05 -2.74
N ASN A 491 8.53 27.60 -1.97
CA ASN A 491 9.24 26.94 -0.89
C ASN A 491 8.28 26.09 -0.02
N ASP A 492 8.73 24.85 0.23
CA ASP A 492 8.24 23.83 1.17
C ASP A 492 7.05 22.93 0.78
N LEU A 493 6.52 23.00 -0.45
CA LEU A 493 5.54 22.02 -0.93
C LEU A 493 6.00 21.46 -2.28
N ASP A 494 6.83 20.41 -2.22
CA ASP A 494 7.21 19.61 -3.39
C ASP A 494 5.99 19.18 -4.21
N TYR A 495 6.22 18.96 -5.51
CA TYR A 495 5.29 18.46 -6.54
C TYR A 495 3.99 17.87 -5.98
N GLY A 496 2.86 18.49 -6.32
CA GLY A 496 1.57 18.07 -5.79
C GLY A 496 0.37 18.50 -6.63
N TYR A 497 -0.80 18.05 -6.19
CA TYR A 497 -2.09 18.42 -6.76
C TYR A 497 -2.71 19.52 -5.93
N ILE A 498 -3.36 20.46 -6.61
CA ILE A 498 -4.10 21.54 -5.98
C ILE A 498 -5.57 21.43 -6.39
N ALA A 499 -6.46 21.54 -5.42
CA ALA A 499 -7.88 21.75 -5.63
C ALA A 499 -8.17 23.25 -5.44
N GLU A 500 -8.37 23.97 -6.53
CA GLU A 500 -8.75 25.38 -6.55
C GLU A 500 -10.26 25.48 -6.37
N VAL A 501 -10.71 25.86 -5.18
CA VAL A 501 -12.14 26.09 -4.89
C VAL A 501 -12.47 27.51 -5.27
N VAL A 502 -13.32 27.68 -6.28
CA VAL A 502 -13.71 28.98 -6.82
C VAL A 502 -15.09 29.36 -6.29
N GLY A 503 -15.15 30.51 -5.61
CA GLY A 503 -16.35 31.09 -5.06
C GLY A 503 -17.44 31.39 -6.09
N ASP A 504 -18.62 31.72 -5.59
CA ASP A 504 -19.75 32.11 -6.40
C ASP A 504 -19.92 33.62 -6.55
N ASP A 505 -18.93 34.39 -6.13
CA ASP A 505 -18.88 35.82 -6.30
C ASP A 505 -18.47 36.20 -7.73
N ASP A 506 -18.90 37.38 -8.17
CA ASP A 506 -18.63 37.90 -9.52
C ASP A 506 -17.13 38.01 -9.85
N ARG A 507 -16.28 38.03 -8.81
CA ARG A 507 -14.82 38.08 -8.93
C ARG A 507 -14.18 36.70 -9.04
N GLY A 508 -14.89 35.64 -8.65
CA GLY A 508 -14.38 34.27 -8.61
C GLY A 508 -13.25 34.11 -7.60
N SER A 509 -13.44 34.58 -6.37
CA SER A 509 -12.47 34.45 -5.28
C SER A 509 -12.06 32.98 -5.12
N CYS A 510 -10.76 32.71 -5.05
CA CYS A 510 -10.27 31.34 -5.13
C CYS A 510 -9.34 30.95 -3.98
N ALA A 511 -9.59 29.77 -3.41
CA ALA A 511 -8.75 29.16 -2.40
C ALA A 511 -8.12 27.87 -2.93
N GLY A 512 -6.80 27.75 -2.82
CA GLY A 512 -6.05 26.58 -3.26
C GLY A 512 -5.79 25.62 -2.11
N LEU A 513 -6.37 24.43 -2.18
CA LEU A 513 -6.13 23.36 -1.22
C LEU A 513 -5.07 22.41 -1.79
N PHE A 514 -3.91 22.36 -1.13
CA PHE A 514 -2.81 21.48 -1.50
C PHE A 514 -3.11 20.08 -0.98
N LEU A 515 -3.27 19.14 -1.90
CA LEU A 515 -3.71 17.78 -1.59
C LEU A 515 -2.53 16.90 -1.17
N THR A 516 -2.79 15.90 -0.32
CA THR A 516 -1.79 14.88 0.03
C THR A 516 -1.56 13.85 -1.09
N ALA A 517 -2.45 13.83 -2.09
CA ALA A 517 -2.39 12.97 -3.26
C ALA A 517 -1.01 12.93 -3.93
N GLN A 518 -0.57 11.72 -4.31
CA GLN A 518 0.66 11.47 -5.08
C GLN A 518 0.35 11.14 -6.56
N THR A 519 -0.89 10.78 -6.86
CA THR A 519 -1.34 10.41 -8.20
C THR A 519 -2.56 11.22 -8.65
N ASP A 520 -2.76 11.33 -9.98
CA ASP A 520 -3.87 12.08 -10.58
C ASP A 520 -5.24 11.58 -10.05
N TRP A 521 -5.37 10.27 -9.81
CA TRP A 521 -6.62 9.69 -9.31
C TRP A 521 -6.89 10.02 -7.84
N GLU A 522 -5.87 10.00 -6.98
CA GLU A 522 -6.00 10.35 -5.56
C GLU A 522 -6.47 11.79 -5.42
N ALA A 523 -5.93 12.68 -6.27
CA ALA A 523 -6.27 14.09 -6.25
C ALA A 523 -7.77 14.32 -6.54
N ILE A 524 -8.31 13.63 -7.54
CA ILE A 524 -9.73 13.71 -7.91
C ILE A 524 -10.62 13.12 -6.81
N VAL A 525 -10.20 12.01 -6.17
CA VAL A 525 -10.94 11.40 -5.06
C VAL A 525 -10.96 12.31 -3.84
N GLN A 526 -9.80 12.87 -3.45
CA GLN A 526 -9.71 13.81 -2.34
C GLN A 526 -10.56 15.07 -2.61
N ALA A 527 -10.55 15.60 -3.84
CA ALA A 527 -11.42 16.72 -4.23
C ALA A 527 -12.92 16.38 -4.15
N LYS A 528 -13.32 15.14 -4.44
CA LYS A 528 -14.71 14.69 -4.27
C LYS A 528 -15.11 14.54 -2.80
N LEU A 529 -14.20 14.05 -1.96
CA LEU A 529 -14.44 13.97 -0.52
C LEU A 529 -14.63 15.37 0.09
N LEU A 530 -13.91 16.38 -0.40
CA LEU A 530 -14.15 17.79 -0.01
C LEU A 530 -15.59 18.23 -0.27
N LEU A 531 -16.18 17.89 -1.43
CA LEU A 531 -17.58 18.21 -1.72
C LEU A 531 -18.56 17.51 -0.78
N ILE A 532 -18.33 16.23 -0.47
CA ILE A 532 -19.22 15.41 0.35
C ILE A 532 -19.20 15.87 1.81
N HIS A 533 -18.02 16.23 2.32
CA HIS A 533 -17.83 16.51 3.74
C HIS A 533 -17.93 17.99 4.09
N ILE A 534 -17.87 18.92 3.12
CA ILE A 534 -18.11 20.35 3.34
C ILE A 534 -19.44 20.75 2.70
N LYS A 535 -20.50 20.82 3.50
CA LYS A 535 -21.85 21.18 3.06
C LYS A 535 -21.93 22.50 2.28
N GLN A 536 -21.06 23.47 2.60
CA GLN A 536 -20.98 24.75 1.88
C GLN A 536 -20.40 24.60 0.46
N LEU A 537 -19.63 23.53 0.21
CA LEU A 537 -19.04 23.23 -1.08
C LEU A 537 -19.92 22.33 -1.96
N GLU A 538 -20.98 21.70 -1.44
CA GLU A 538 -21.91 20.84 -2.20
C GLU A 538 -22.48 21.48 -3.47
N LYS A 539 -22.55 22.82 -3.51
CA LYS A 539 -23.01 23.60 -4.66
C LYS A 539 -21.96 23.75 -5.78
N HIS A 540 -20.73 23.29 -5.56
CA HIS A 540 -19.63 23.40 -6.53
C HIS A 540 -19.55 22.16 -7.42
N SER A 541 -19.20 22.35 -8.69
CA SER A 541 -18.90 21.26 -9.64
C SER A 541 -17.39 21.01 -9.74
N ILE A 542 -16.94 19.78 -9.98
CA ILE A 542 -15.49 19.50 -10.13
C ILE A 542 -15.10 19.56 -11.61
N ILE A 543 -14.06 20.32 -11.92
CA ILE A 543 -13.40 20.37 -13.23
C ILE A 543 -11.98 19.83 -13.07
N ASP A 544 -11.57 18.95 -13.98
CA ASP A 544 -10.21 18.38 -13.99
C ASP A 544 -9.37 19.04 -15.09
N LYS A 545 -8.19 19.57 -14.73
CA LYS A 545 -7.16 20.09 -15.64
C LYS A 545 -5.92 19.19 -15.71
N ILE A 546 -5.98 17.97 -15.16
CA ILE A 546 -4.89 17.00 -15.15
C ILE A 546 -4.71 16.31 -16.52
N SER A 547 -5.48 16.64 -17.56
CA SER A 547 -5.25 16.11 -18.91
C SER A 547 -3.96 16.65 -19.54
N ASN A 548 -3.14 15.74 -20.08
CA ASN A 548 -1.92 16.03 -20.84
C ASN A 548 -2.15 16.97 -22.02
#